data_AF-A0A1E5SYB5-F1
#
_entry.id   AF-A0A1E5SYB5-F1
#
_cell.length_a   1.000
_cell.length_b   1.000
_cell.length_c   1.000
_cell.angle_alpha   90.00
_cell.angle_beta   90.00
_cell.angle_gamma   90.00
#
_symmetry.space_group_name_H-M   'P 1'
#
loop_
_entity.id
_entity.type
_entity.pdbx_description
1 polymer ?
#
loop_
_entity_poly.entity_id
_entity_poly.type
_entity_poly.pdbx_seq_one_letter_code
_entity_poly.pdbx_strand_id
1 'polypeptide(L)'
;MFQTLNKTFMNFRKNIKSLLAAVALVGFVSCEDLEVDNLNALDINGVLANPGEFPALVQGAYGQWWNQTQISYPNMYLSVAAQVFSSSWTNYAMFDGGRIPPRPFVNSNTASTRLVNRNPWRGIYNSIGPVNDVLKVMNSNFEGRAIDPVTGEDNTAVVLANARMMQGLALGWVSLIFDRGFIVSEELTDDELGSLEFQNYRECADAAKARFLEAADLFDSNPNINFNGFNGVTLPAAEAARFARSYAAKIEAFSARNAEQTVNETDWSEVLQLTTNGITADIAPIGDGGNQWWTRALRNGQFSGWVRASQRLINMMEGGSGGRDIQNAADTDPNHPTAPYPWQDNVLSYPEITAPRDQRLLTDFTYNSSVPFRSDRGFYIFGNYSYSRYIYFVNDNLVGPMPHFTLTENNLLRAEALIRTGGNKAEAAQLINDSRVGRGGLPALLGTESDEELLRQVTYERLVELSWHSATNGYLARRITTYKDYKLTPGTPLSIPVPASELEALGQEIYTFGGLGNPDGS
;
A
#
# COMPACT_ATOMS: atom_id res chain seq x y z
N MET A 1 66.54 -55.22 -18.80
CA MET A 1 66.55 -53.76 -18.51
C MET A 1 65.49 -53.09 -19.40
N PHE A 2 64.23 -53.44 -19.17
CA PHE A 2 63.03 -53.04 -19.92
C PHE A 2 61.84 -53.36 -19.00
N GLN A 3 61.75 -52.71 -17.83
CA GLN A 3 60.69 -53.07 -16.86
C GLN A 3 60.36 -52.04 -15.76
N THR A 4 60.64 -50.74 -15.94
CA THR A 4 60.39 -49.76 -14.84
C THR A 4 59.87 -48.38 -15.26
N LEU A 5 59.20 -48.23 -16.41
CA LEU A 5 58.66 -46.93 -16.85
C LEU A 5 57.20 -46.94 -17.34
N ASN A 6 56.46 -48.04 -17.14
CA ASN A 6 55.08 -48.21 -17.63
C ASN A 6 53.99 -48.25 -16.54
N LYS A 7 54.30 -47.93 -15.28
CA LYS A 7 53.32 -47.96 -14.17
C LYS A 7 52.72 -46.60 -13.78
N THR A 8 53.21 -45.49 -14.33
CA THR A 8 52.73 -44.15 -13.93
C THR A 8 51.72 -43.53 -14.91
N PHE A 9 51.64 -44.01 -16.16
CA PHE A 9 50.72 -43.46 -17.17
C PHE A 9 49.38 -44.19 -17.33
N MET A 10 49.16 -45.30 -16.61
CA MET A 10 47.94 -46.13 -16.73
C MET A 10 46.96 -45.99 -15.55
N ASN A 11 47.29 -45.19 -14.54
CA ASN A 11 46.40 -44.88 -13.41
C ASN A 11 45.70 -43.52 -13.50
N PHE A 12 46.03 -42.68 -14.48
CA PHE A 12 45.39 -41.36 -14.63
C PHE A 12 44.13 -41.37 -15.52
N ARG A 13 43.87 -42.46 -16.25
CA ARG A 13 42.65 -42.62 -17.08
C ARG A 13 41.56 -43.49 -16.46
N LYS A 14 41.81 -44.14 -15.32
CA LYS A 14 40.79 -44.92 -14.58
C LYS A 14 40.05 -44.11 -13.50
N ASN A 15 40.51 -42.91 -13.18
CA ASN A 15 39.87 -42.04 -12.17
C ASN A 15 39.05 -40.86 -12.75
N ILE A 16 38.88 -40.79 -14.09
CA ILE A 16 38.06 -39.75 -14.73
C ILE A 16 36.66 -40.26 -15.09
N LYS A 17 36.42 -41.58 -15.09
CA LYS A 17 35.08 -42.16 -15.26
C LYS A 17 34.36 -42.44 -13.93
N SER A 18 35.07 -42.44 -12.81
CA SER A 18 34.50 -42.58 -11.46
C SER A 18 34.27 -41.24 -10.75
N LEU A 19 34.73 -40.11 -11.32
CA LEU A 19 34.45 -38.77 -10.79
C LEU A 19 33.34 -38.03 -11.56
N LEU A 20 32.97 -38.50 -12.75
CA LEU A 20 31.86 -37.99 -13.58
C LEU A 20 30.59 -38.86 -13.53
N ALA A 21 30.61 -39.97 -12.79
CA ALA A 21 29.44 -40.80 -12.50
C ALA A 21 29.01 -40.76 -11.03
N ALA A 22 29.71 -39.99 -10.18
CA ALA A 22 29.36 -39.77 -8.77
C ALA A 22 28.66 -38.42 -8.51
N VAL A 23 28.39 -37.63 -9.57
CA VAL A 23 27.72 -36.31 -9.50
C VAL A 23 26.36 -36.33 -10.24
N ALA A 24 25.88 -37.51 -10.66
CA ALA A 24 24.63 -37.63 -11.44
C ALA A 24 23.75 -38.84 -11.04
N LEU A 25 23.89 -39.37 -9.82
CA LEU A 25 23.06 -40.49 -9.34
C LEU A 25 22.88 -40.53 -7.81
N VAL A 26 22.51 -39.38 -7.25
CA VAL A 26 21.75 -39.30 -5.98
C VAL A 26 20.56 -38.36 -6.22
N GLY A 27 19.79 -38.69 -7.24
CA GLY A 27 18.43 -38.20 -7.44
C GLY A 27 17.51 -39.41 -7.31
N PHE A 28 16.47 -39.30 -6.48
CA PHE A 28 15.50 -40.34 -6.12
C PHE A 28 15.93 -41.35 -5.04
N VAL A 29 16.26 -40.86 -3.83
CA VAL A 29 15.64 -41.26 -2.55
C VAL A 29 15.92 -40.14 -1.56
N SER A 30 15.01 -39.16 -1.43
CA SER A 30 14.95 -38.28 -0.25
C SER A 30 13.48 -38.10 0.13
N CYS A 31 12.92 -39.18 0.66
CA CYS A 31 11.80 -39.11 1.59
C CYS A 31 12.37 -39.38 2.99
N GLU A 32 13.49 -38.73 3.33
CA GLU A 32 13.84 -38.52 4.74
C GLU A 32 13.36 -37.12 5.09
N ASP A 33 12.47 -37.11 6.06
CA ASP A 33 11.94 -35.94 6.71
C ASP A 33 13.11 -35.13 7.27
N LEU A 34 13.42 -34.00 6.64
CA LEU A 34 14.20 -32.96 7.28
C LEU A 34 13.26 -32.14 8.15
N GLU A 35 12.60 -32.80 9.11
CA GLU A 35 12.12 -32.16 10.34
C GLU A 35 13.37 -31.78 11.14
N VAL A 36 13.99 -30.66 10.75
CA VAL A 36 14.67 -29.87 11.75
C VAL A 36 13.54 -29.32 12.62
N ASP A 37 13.26 -30.01 13.72
CA ASP A 37 12.37 -29.51 14.76
C ASP A 37 12.79 -28.08 15.08
N ASN A 38 11.97 -27.13 14.64
CA ASN A 38 12.17 -25.75 15.01
C ASN A 38 11.76 -25.63 16.46
N LEU A 39 12.68 -25.92 17.38
CA LEU A 39 12.48 -25.80 18.83
C LEU A 39 12.14 -24.36 19.28
N ASN A 40 12.23 -23.38 18.35
CA ASN A 40 11.82 -21.98 18.53
C ASN A 40 10.59 -21.58 17.68
N ALA A 41 10.04 -22.48 16.84
CA ALA A 41 8.67 -22.30 16.39
C ALA A 41 7.82 -22.43 17.65
N LEU A 42 6.97 -21.45 17.95
CA LEU A 42 5.79 -21.77 18.75
C LEU A 42 5.20 -23.02 18.10
N ASP A 43 4.98 -24.07 18.89
CA ASP A 43 4.37 -25.31 18.45
C ASP A 43 3.04 -24.99 17.76
N ILE A 44 3.08 -24.75 16.45
CA ILE A 44 1.94 -24.32 15.65
C ILE A 44 0.88 -25.41 15.72
N ASN A 45 1.28 -26.67 15.80
CA ASN A 45 0.39 -27.80 15.99
C ASN A 45 -0.25 -27.79 17.39
N GLY A 46 0.49 -27.42 18.43
CA GLY A 46 -0.02 -27.25 19.79
C GLY A 46 -0.95 -26.04 19.97
N VAL A 47 -0.65 -24.89 19.34
CA VAL A 47 -1.51 -23.68 19.39
C VAL A 47 -2.75 -23.85 18.51
N LEU A 48 -2.63 -24.50 17.34
CA LEU A 48 -3.78 -24.82 16.49
C LEU A 48 -4.61 -26.02 17.01
N ALA A 49 -4.14 -26.72 18.04
CA ALA A 49 -4.93 -27.77 18.70
C ALA A 49 -6.02 -27.21 19.63
N ASN A 50 -5.99 -25.91 19.96
CA ASN A 50 -7.01 -25.28 20.80
C ASN A 50 -7.84 -24.27 20.00
N PRO A 51 -9.10 -24.59 19.63
CA PRO A 51 -9.98 -23.66 18.93
C PRO A 51 -10.30 -22.39 19.71
N GLY A 52 -10.10 -22.36 21.03
CA GLY A 52 -10.18 -21.14 21.84
C GLY A 52 -9.12 -20.10 21.51
N GLU A 53 -7.99 -20.48 20.91
CA GLU A 53 -6.88 -19.58 20.55
C GLU A 53 -7.04 -18.97 19.15
N PHE A 54 -7.95 -19.49 18.32
CA PHE A 54 -8.10 -19.06 16.92
C PHE A 54 -8.38 -17.56 16.77
N PRO A 55 -9.24 -16.91 17.59
CA PRO A 55 -9.45 -15.47 17.49
C PRO A 55 -8.17 -14.65 17.67
N ALA A 56 -7.32 -15.02 18.64
CA ALA A 56 -6.07 -14.30 18.92
C ALA A 56 -5.04 -14.49 17.78
N LEU A 57 -4.98 -15.68 17.19
CA LEU A 57 -4.13 -15.96 16.03
C LEU A 57 -4.52 -15.11 14.81
N VAL A 58 -5.82 -15.04 14.49
CA VAL A 58 -6.32 -14.18 13.42
C VAL A 58 -6.05 -12.71 13.73
N GLN A 59 -6.25 -12.27 14.97
CA GLN A 59 -5.96 -10.89 15.37
C GLN A 59 -4.47 -10.54 15.20
N GLY A 60 -3.57 -11.47 15.53
CA GLY A 60 -2.11 -11.28 15.38
C GLY A 60 -1.65 -10.98 13.95
N ALA A 61 -2.37 -11.48 12.94
CA ALA A 61 -2.07 -11.27 11.52
C ALA A 61 -2.16 -9.79 11.10
N TYR A 62 -3.09 -9.03 11.66
CA TYR A 62 -3.30 -7.62 11.34
C TYR A 62 -2.09 -6.76 11.70
N GLY A 63 -1.44 -7.05 12.82
CA GLY A 63 -0.23 -6.36 13.23
C GLY A 63 0.95 -6.68 12.29
N GLN A 64 1.02 -7.89 11.72
CA GLN A 64 2.04 -8.24 10.72
C GLN A 64 1.81 -7.51 9.40
N TRP A 65 0.55 -7.49 8.95
CA TRP A 65 0.15 -6.74 7.77
C TRP A 65 0.45 -5.24 7.93
N TRP A 66 0.11 -4.65 9.08
CA TRP A 66 0.37 -3.24 9.37
C TRP A 66 1.86 -2.91 9.28
N ASN A 67 2.69 -3.76 9.90
CA ASN A 67 4.13 -3.53 10.00
C ASN A 67 4.80 -3.41 8.62
N GLN A 68 4.34 -4.21 7.65
CA GLN A 68 4.99 -4.30 6.35
C GLN A 68 4.31 -3.48 5.25
N THR A 69 3.08 -3.01 5.46
CA THR A 69 2.33 -2.21 4.47
C THR A 69 2.21 -0.74 4.87
N GLN A 70 2.06 -0.43 6.17
CA GLN A 70 1.76 0.93 6.66
C GLN A 70 3.00 1.67 7.21
N ILE A 71 3.99 0.95 7.75
CA ILE A 71 5.11 1.60 8.47
C ILE A 71 6.01 2.40 7.51
N SER A 72 6.72 1.77 6.58
CA SER A 72 7.72 2.45 5.70
C SER A 72 7.51 2.20 4.22
N TYR A 73 7.46 0.94 3.86
CA TYR A 73 7.46 0.48 2.48
C TYR A 73 6.04 0.03 2.14
N PRO A 74 5.54 0.33 0.94
CA PRO A 74 6.17 1.13 -0.12
C PRO A 74 5.98 2.66 0.06
N ASN A 75 5.31 3.09 1.13
CA ASN A 75 4.83 4.46 1.32
C ASN A 75 5.87 5.56 1.06
N MET A 76 7.04 5.50 1.71
CA MET A 76 8.03 6.58 1.60
C MET A 76 8.54 6.76 0.17
N TYR A 77 8.74 5.66 -0.56
CA TYR A 77 9.13 5.69 -1.97
C TYR A 77 8.01 6.27 -2.84
N LEU A 78 6.80 5.69 -2.72
CA LEU A 78 5.67 6.05 -3.58
C LEU A 78 5.16 7.47 -3.34
N SER A 79 5.17 7.96 -2.10
CA SER A 79 4.75 9.33 -1.78
C SER A 79 5.72 10.39 -2.31
N VAL A 80 7.02 10.06 -2.40
CA VAL A 80 8.00 10.95 -3.06
C VAL A 80 7.90 10.84 -4.58
N ALA A 81 7.72 9.63 -5.13
CA ALA A 81 7.48 9.42 -6.56
C ALA A 81 6.19 10.08 -7.08
N ALA A 82 5.19 10.19 -6.21
CA ALA A 82 3.96 10.92 -6.46
C ALA A 82 4.10 12.43 -6.22
N GLN A 83 5.25 12.93 -5.77
CA GLN A 83 5.44 14.35 -5.46
C GLN A 83 4.32 14.90 -4.54
N VAL A 84 3.95 14.13 -3.51
CA VAL A 84 3.21 14.65 -2.34
C VAL A 84 4.20 14.89 -1.20
N PHE A 85 5.17 13.98 -1.05
CA PHE A 85 6.36 14.19 -0.25
C PHE A 85 7.51 14.66 -1.14
N SER A 86 8.50 15.27 -0.53
CA SER A 86 9.80 15.49 -1.14
C SER A 86 10.91 15.16 -0.16
N SER A 87 11.92 14.43 -0.62
CA SER A 87 13.09 14.07 0.17
C SER A 87 14.30 13.75 -0.71
N SER A 88 15.48 14.19 -0.27
CA SER A 88 16.74 13.88 -0.95
C SER A 88 17.47 12.66 -0.38
N TRP A 89 16.95 12.03 0.68
CA TRP A 89 17.67 10.96 1.38
C TRP A 89 17.54 9.60 0.66
N THR A 90 18.59 8.78 0.71
CA THR A 90 18.65 7.51 -0.02
C THR A 90 17.98 6.34 0.74
N ASN A 91 17.77 6.49 2.05
CA ASN A 91 17.05 5.52 2.84
C ASN A 91 15.57 5.46 2.44
N TYR A 92 14.98 4.28 2.55
CA TYR A 92 13.64 3.98 2.05
C TYR A 92 13.46 4.25 0.54
N ALA A 93 14.57 4.31 -0.21
CA ALA A 93 14.63 4.63 -1.64
C ALA A 93 13.96 5.96 -2.03
N MET A 94 13.78 6.90 -1.10
CA MET A 94 13.05 8.16 -1.37
C MET A 94 13.71 8.97 -2.48
N PHE A 95 15.04 9.12 -2.45
CA PHE A 95 15.75 9.82 -3.52
C PHE A 95 15.54 9.15 -4.88
N ASP A 96 15.55 7.81 -4.94
CA ASP A 96 15.31 7.09 -6.20
C ASP A 96 13.88 7.28 -6.71
N GLY A 97 12.89 7.28 -5.82
CA GLY A 97 11.50 7.56 -6.18
C GLY A 97 11.27 9.01 -6.64
N GLY A 98 12.00 9.97 -6.06
CA GLY A 98 11.85 11.39 -6.37
C GLY A 98 12.62 11.89 -7.59
N ARG A 99 13.42 11.05 -8.26
CA ARG A 99 14.24 11.49 -9.40
C ARG A 99 13.39 12.02 -10.54
N ILE A 100 13.91 13.04 -11.20
CA ILE A 100 13.33 13.63 -12.40
C ILE A 100 14.42 13.71 -13.48
N PRO A 101 14.23 13.11 -14.68
CA PRO A 101 13.16 12.16 -15.03
C PRO A 101 13.07 10.97 -14.07
N PRO A 102 11.86 10.44 -13.83
CA PRO A 102 11.70 9.13 -13.23
C PRO A 102 12.49 8.06 -13.99
N ARG A 103 13.02 7.09 -13.25
CA ARG A 103 13.75 5.95 -13.81
C ARG A 103 12.94 4.67 -13.61
N PRO A 104 13.19 3.64 -14.42
CA PRO A 104 12.64 2.32 -14.13
C PRO A 104 13.00 1.89 -12.70
N PHE A 105 12.04 1.28 -12.02
CA PHE A 105 12.26 0.68 -10.72
C PHE A 105 13.41 -0.32 -10.82
N VAL A 106 14.32 -0.35 -9.84
CA VAL A 106 15.43 -1.32 -9.88
C VAL A 106 15.00 -2.56 -9.10
N ASN A 107 14.46 -3.56 -9.81
CA ASN A 107 14.08 -4.83 -9.20
C ASN A 107 15.30 -5.75 -9.09
N SER A 108 15.97 -5.72 -7.94
CA SER A 108 17.19 -6.49 -7.72
C SER A 108 17.38 -6.79 -6.24
N ASN A 109 18.01 -7.92 -5.92
CA ASN A 109 18.33 -8.32 -4.54
C ASN A 109 19.38 -7.44 -3.85
N THR A 110 20.09 -6.58 -4.59
CA THR A 110 21.16 -5.73 -4.06
C THR A 110 20.86 -4.24 -4.11
N ALA A 111 19.77 -3.83 -4.77
CA ALA A 111 19.41 -2.42 -4.92
C ALA A 111 18.79 -1.81 -3.65
N SER A 112 18.91 -0.48 -3.49
CA SER A 112 18.25 0.31 -2.43
C SER A 112 16.73 0.13 -2.44
N THR A 113 16.15 -0.03 -3.63
CA THR A 113 14.72 -0.23 -3.90
C THR A 113 14.19 -1.60 -3.51
N ARG A 114 15.02 -2.61 -3.24
CA ARG A 114 14.54 -3.99 -2.99
C ARG A 114 13.57 -4.07 -1.79
N LEU A 115 13.67 -3.16 -0.82
CA LEU A 115 12.77 -3.15 0.33
C LEU A 115 11.38 -2.63 -0.04
N VAL A 116 11.27 -1.81 -1.10
CA VAL A 116 10.01 -1.20 -1.54
C VAL A 116 9.02 -2.26 -2.00
N ASN A 117 9.48 -3.32 -2.67
CA ASN A 117 8.63 -4.42 -3.12
C ASN A 117 8.69 -5.63 -2.18
N ARG A 118 9.87 -6.02 -1.70
CA ARG A 118 10.03 -7.26 -0.91
C ARG A 118 9.34 -7.23 0.44
N ASN A 119 9.39 -6.11 1.16
CA ASN A 119 8.78 -6.03 2.48
C ASN A 119 7.25 -6.13 2.42
N PRO A 120 6.54 -5.29 1.65
CA PRO A 120 5.10 -5.43 1.55
C PRO A 120 4.69 -6.80 1.00
N TRP A 121 5.40 -7.35 0.01
CA TRP A 121 5.14 -8.70 -0.50
C TRP A 121 5.17 -9.76 0.60
N ARG A 122 6.30 -9.85 1.33
CA ARG A 122 6.46 -10.81 2.43
C ARG A 122 5.47 -10.57 3.55
N GLY A 123 5.23 -9.32 3.90
CA GLY A 123 4.29 -8.98 4.97
C GLY A 123 2.87 -9.37 4.68
N ILE A 124 2.42 -9.16 3.44
CA ILE A 124 1.10 -9.57 2.99
C ILE A 124 0.97 -11.08 3.08
N TYR A 125 1.90 -11.85 2.49
CA TYR A 125 1.80 -13.32 2.51
C TYR A 125 2.03 -13.93 3.92
N ASN A 126 2.87 -13.31 4.74
CA ASN A 126 3.05 -13.71 6.15
C ASN A 126 1.83 -13.36 7.03
N SER A 127 0.97 -12.44 6.59
CA SER A 127 -0.28 -12.13 7.31
C SER A 127 -1.42 -13.06 6.93
N ILE A 128 -1.55 -13.43 5.65
CA ILE A 128 -2.64 -14.29 5.18
C ILE A 128 -2.39 -15.78 5.42
N GLY A 129 -1.12 -16.22 5.41
CA GLY A 129 -0.75 -17.63 5.63
C GLY A 129 -1.30 -18.21 6.93
N PRO A 130 -0.96 -17.64 8.11
CA PRO A 130 -1.46 -18.12 9.39
C PRO A 130 -2.99 -18.07 9.52
N VAL A 131 -3.64 -17.11 8.87
CA VAL A 131 -5.11 -17.03 8.83
C VAL A 131 -5.69 -18.19 8.05
N ASN A 132 -5.10 -18.51 6.89
CA ASN A 132 -5.51 -19.67 6.11
C ASN A 132 -5.26 -20.98 6.87
N ASP A 133 -4.14 -21.09 7.60
CA ASP A 133 -3.83 -22.26 8.42
C ASP A 133 -4.86 -22.45 9.54
N VAL A 134 -5.26 -21.38 10.24
CA VAL A 134 -6.34 -21.41 11.23
C VAL A 134 -7.63 -21.93 10.60
N LEU A 135 -8.03 -21.41 9.45
CA LEU A 135 -9.26 -21.84 8.77
C LEU A 135 -9.17 -23.28 8.28
N LYS A 136 -8.02 -23.71 7.73
CA LYS A 136 -7.77 -25.10 7.32
C LYS A 136 -7.91 -26.07 8.48
N VAL A 137 -7.28 -25.77 9.61
CA VAL A 137 -7.35 -26.60 10.81
C VAL A 137 -8.76 -26.59 11.40
N MET A 138 -9.41 -25.42 11.48
CA MET A 138 -10.80 -25.31 11.93
C MET A 138 -11.73 -26.21 11.10
N ASN A 139 -11.59 -26.20 9.77
CA ASN A 139 -12.40 -27.02 8.87
C ASN A 139 -12.09 -28.52 8.99
N SER A 140 -10.82 -28.89 9.07
CA SER A 140 -10.39 -30.29 9.00
C SER A 140 -10.49 -31.02 10.35
N ASN A 141 -10.23 -30.31 11.45
CA ASN A 141 -10.08 -30.92 12.78
C ASN A 141 -11.21 -30.56 13.74
N PHE A 142 -11.98 -29.50 13.45
CA PHE A 142 -13.02 -28.97 14.35
C PHE A 142 -14.37 -28.77 13.66
N GLU A 143 -14.63 -29.50 12.58
CA GLU A 143 -15.92 -29.46 11.84
C GLU A 143 -16.34 -28.05 11.38
N GLY A 144 -15.34 -27.18 11.13
CA GLY A 144 -15.57 -25.78 10.75
C GLY A 144 -15.96 -24.87 11.92
N ARG A 145 -15.76 -25.30 13.17
CA ARG A 145 -16.16 -24.57 14.37
C ARG A 145 -14.97 -24.18 15.24
N ALA A 146 -15.07 -23.03 15.90
CA ALA A 146 -14.11 -22.54 16.88
C ALA A 146 -14.75 -22.45 18.27
N ILE A 147 -15.12 -23.60 18.85
CA ILE A 147 -15.66 -23.64 20.21
C ILE A 147 -14.52 -23.73 21.21
N ASP A 148 -14.40 -22.79 22.12
CA ASP A 148 -13.42 -22.86 23.20
C ASP A 148 -13.71 -24.08 24.10
N PRO A 149 -12.78 -25.05 24.22
CA PRO A 149 -13.01 -26.27 24.99
C PRO A 149 -13.05 -26.03 26.51
N VAL A 150 -12.59 -24.88 27.00
CA VAL A 150 -12.58 -24.49 28.42
C VAL A 150 -13.86 -23.76 28.79
N THR A 151 -14.24 -22.75 28.01
CA THR A 151 -15.39 -21.88 28.32
C THR A 151 -16.69 -22.34 27.67
N GLY A 152 -16.61 -23.11 26.59
CA GLY A 152 -17.75 -23.48 25.73
C GLY A 152 -18.24 -22.36 24.83
N GLU A 153 -17.53 -21.22 24.76
CA GLU A 153 -17.89 -20.10 23.90
C GLU A 153 -17.69 -20.45 22.42
N ASP A 154 -18.71 -20.19 21.59
CA ASP A 154 -18.64 -20.41 20.15
C ASP A 154 -18.07 -19.17 19.46
N ASN A 155 -16.78 -19.20 19.15
CA ASN A 155 -16.06 -18.12 18.48
C ASN A 155 -16.06 -18.26 16.95
N THR A 156 -16.83 -19.19 16.38
CA THR A 156 -16.78 -19.51 14.94
C THR A 156 -17.01 -18.27 14.07
N ALA A 157 -18.05 -17.49 14.38
CA ALA A 157 -18.38 -16.28 13.62
C ALA A 157 -17.29 -15.19 13.77
N VAL A 158 -16.68 -15.06 14.95
CA VAL A 158 -15.58 -14.11 15.21
C VAL A 158 -14.37 -14.45 14.34
N VAL A 159 -13.97 -15.72 14.32
CA VAL A 159 -12.84 -16.22 13.54
C VAL A 159 -13.10 -16.00 12.05
N LEU A 160 -14.24 -16.46 11.53
CA LEU A 160 -14.58 -16.33 10.11
C LEU A 160 -14.62 -14.87 9.65
N ALA A 161 -15.35 -14.00 10.35
CA ALA A 161 -15.51 -12.61 9.92
C ALA A 161 -14.18 -11.84 9.91
N ASN A 162 -13.37 -12.01 10.96
CA ASN A 162 -12.05 -11.35 11.03
C ASN A 162 -11.02 -11.99 10.10
N ALA A 163 -11.10 -13.29 9.81
CA ALA A 163 -10.24 -13.95 8.84
C ALA A 163 -10.50 -13.46 7.42
N ARG A 164 -11.78 -13.38 7.01
CA ARG A 164 -12.19 -12.84 5.70
C ARG A 164 -11.78 -11.39 5.51
N MET A 165 -11.96 -10.55 6.54
CA MET A 165 -11.48 -9.16 6.52
C MET A 165 -9.95 -9.10 6.33
N MET A 166 -9.18 -9.97 6.98
CA MET A 166 -7.71 -10.00 6.83
C MET A 166 -7.29 -10.49 5.43
N GLN A 167 -7.96 -11.52 4.89
CA GLN A 167 -7.73 -11.99 3.51
C GLN A 167 -8.01 -10.87 2.50
N GLY A 168 -9.11 -10.13 2.67
CA GLY A 168 -9.46 -8.96 1.83
C GLY A 168 -8.39 -7.87 1.88
N LEU A 169 -7.90 -7.52 3.08
CA LEU A 169 -6.81 -6.53 3.24
C LEU A 169 -5.50 -6.98 2.61
N ALA A 170 -5.13 -8.26 2.76
CA ALA A 170 -3.92 -8.82 2.18
C ALA A 170 -3.97 -8.80 0.64
N LEU A 171 -4.97 -9.47 0.04
CA LEU A 171 -5.14 -9.55 -1.41
C LEU A 171 -5.38 -8.16 -2.04
N GLY A 172 -6.12 -7.30 -1.33
CA GLY A 172 -6.36 -5.93 -1.75
C GLY A 172 -5.06 -5.15 -1.88
N TRP A 173 -4.14 -5.29 -0.91
CA TRP A 173 -2.83 -4.65 -0.99
C TRP A 173 -1.90 -5.25 -2.05
N VAL A 174 -2.04 -6.55 -2.37
CA VAL A 174 -1.41 -7.10 -3.58
C VAL A 174 -1.89 -6.33 -4.80
N SER A 175 -3.21 -6.20 -4.97
CA SER A 175 -3.82 -5.55 -6.13
C SER A 175 -3.49 -4.05 -6.24
N LEU A 176 -3.27 -3.34 -5.13
CA LEU A 176 -2.98 -1.91 -5.17
C LEU A 176 -1.52 -1.63 -5.56
N ILE A 177 -0.59 -2.50 -5.16
CA ILE A 177 0.85 -2.26 -5.26
C ILE A 177 1.50 -3.03 -6.42
N PHE A 178 1.18 -4.31 -6.59
CA PHE A 178 1.86 -5.20 -7.53
C PHE A 178 1.06 -5.41 -8.80
N ASP A 179 1.74 -5.70 -9.92
CA ASP A 179 1.09 -6.03 -11.19
C ASP A 179 0.39 -7.39 -11.18
N ARG A 180 0.86 -8.31 -10.34
CA ARG A 180 0.34 -9.66 -10.18
C ARG A 180 0.69 -10.23 -8.81
N GLY A 181 -0.04 -11.25 -8.40
CA GLY A 181 0.27 -12.00 -7.18
C GLY A 181 -0.51 -13.30 -7.07
N PHE A 182 -0.26 -14.02 -5.99
CA PHE A 182 -0.97 -15.23 -5.63
C PHE A 182 -2.29 -14.93 -4.93
N ILE A 183 -3.35 -15.62 -5.35
CA ILE A 183 -4.62 -15.68 -4.64
C ILE A 183 -4.59 -16.95 -3.79
N VAL A 184 -4.26 -16.79 -2.51
CA VAL A 184 -4.17 -17.90 -1.55
C VAL A 184 -5.42 -17.96 -0.68
N SER A 185 -5.93 -19.15 -0.45
CA SER A 185 -7.01 -19.40 0.52
C SER A 185 -6.80 -20.72 1.24
N GLU A 186 -7.59 -20.92 2.28
CA GLU A 186 -7.69 -22.18 3.02
C GLU A 186 -8.26 -23.34 2.19
N GLU A 187 -8.88 -23.05 1.04
CA GLU A 187 -9.53 -24.04 0.17
C GLU A 187 -8.54 -24.78 -0.72
N LEU A 188 -7.32 -24.25 -0.86
CA LEU A 188 -6.27 -24.84 -1.67
C LEU A 188 -5.61 -26.01 -0.94
N THR A 189 -5.51 -27.15 -1.62
CA THR A 189 -4.69 -28.29 -1.22
C THR A 189 -3.20 -27.94 -1.25
N ASP A 190 -2.36 -28.76 -0.60
CA ASP A 190 -0.91 -28.54 -0.59
C ASP A 190 -0.30 -28.67 -2.00
N ASP A 191 -0.84 -29.57 -2.82
CA ASP A 191 -0.45 -29.72 -4.23
C ASP A 191 -0.81 -28.45 -5.03
N GLU A 192 -2.02 -27.90 -4.84
CA GLU A 192 -2.45 -26.67 -5.51
C GLU A 192 -1.62 -25.46 -5.07
N LEU A 193 -1.27 -25.36 -3.78
CA LEU A 193 -0.35 -24.35 -3.28
C LEU A 193 1.05 -24.49 -3.90
N GLY A 194 1.54 -25.71 -4.05
CA GLY A 194 2.84 -26.00 -4.67
C GLY A 194 2.90 -25.66 -6.17
N SER A 195 1.75 -25.60 -6.84
CA SER A 195 1.63 -25.26 -8.26
C SER A 195 0.97 -23.90 -8.53
N LEU A 196 0.84 -23.05 -7.51
CA LEU A 196 0.08 -21.81 -7.64
C LEU A 196 0.74 -20.84 -8.63
N GLU A 197 -0.05 -20.30 -9.56
CA GLU A 197 0.41 -19.36 -10.57
C GLU A 197 0.00 -17.92 -10.22
N PHE A 198 0.79 -16.95 -10.72
CA PHE A 198 0.46 -15.54 -10.57
C PHE A 198 -0.83 -15.19 -11.30
N GLN A 199 -1.75 -14.57 -10.56
CA GLN A 199 -2.95 -13.92 -11.07
C GLN A 199 -2.66 -12.42 -11.25
N ASN A 200 -3.29 -11.80 -12.24
CA ASN A 200 -3.09 -10.39 -12.50
C ASN A 200 -3.73 -9.53 -11.38
N TYR A 201 -3.31 -8.26 -11.29
CA TYR A 201 -3.78 -7.38 -10.21
C TYR A 201 -5.30 -7.22 -10.13
N ARG A 202 -6.03 -7.32 -11.26
CA ARG A 202 -7.49 -7.20 -11.29
C ARG A 202 -8.15 -8.43 -10.70
N GLU A 203 -7.65 -9.63 -11.01
CA GLU A 203 -8.08 -10.87 -10.37
C GLU A 203 -7.82 -10.85 -8.86
N CYS A 204 -6.67 -10.32 -8.43
CA CYS A 204 -6.40 -10.10 -7.00
C CYS A 204 -7.37 -9.08 -6.37
N ALA A 205 -7.73 -8.02 -7.09
CA ALA A 205 -8.70 -7.03 -6.63
C ALA A 205 -10.09 -7.65 -6.45
N ASP A 206 -10.55 -8.43 -7.42
CA ASP A 206 -11.85 -9.11 -7.37
C ASP A 206 -11.92 -10.13 -6.22
N ALA A 207 -10.85 -10.92 -6.03
CA ALA A 207 -10.76 -11.82 -4.89
C ALA A 207 -10.76 -11.06 -3.55
N ALA A 208 -10.05 -9.94 -3.46
CA ALA A 208 -10.05 -9.11 -2.27
C ALA A 208 -11.45 -8.55 -1.94
N LYS A 209 -12.16 -8.01 -2.95
CA LYS A 209 -13.54 -7.54 -2.80
C LYS A 209 -14.45 -8.66 -2.33
N ALA A 210 -14.38 -9.84 -2.95
CA ALA A 210 -15.18 -10.99 -2.53
C ALA A 210 -14.96 -11.32 -1.04
N ARG A 211 -13.71 -11.36 -0.56
CA ARG A 211 -13.41 -11.61 0.85
C ARG A 211 -13.90 -10.50 1.78
N PHE A 212 -13.84 -9.23 1.37
CA PHE A 212 -14.46 -8.14 2.13
C PHE A 212 -15.99 -8.26 2.20
N LEU A 213 -16.65 -8.64 1.12
CA LEU A 213 -18.11 -8.81 1.09
C LEU A 213 -18.55 -10.01 1.93
N GLU A 214 -17.81 -11.12 1.88
CA GLU A 214 -18.00 -12.27 2.79
C GLU A 214 -17.86 -11.83 4.26
N ALA A 215 -16.84 -11.01 4.58
CA ALA A 215 -16.69 -10.47 5.93
C ALA A 215 -17.87 -9.59 6.33
N ALA A 216 -18.34 -8.71 5.43
CA ALA A 216 -19.50 -7.85 5.71
C ALA A 216 -20.77 -8.66 5.99
N ASP A 217 -21.03 -9.70 5.20
CA ASP A 217 -22.19 -10.58 5.37
C ASP A 217 -22.12 -11.37 6.68
N LEU A 218 -20.92 -11.83 7.06
CA LEU A 218 -20.68 -12.49 8.35
C LEU A 218 -20.92 -11.55 9.52
N PHE A 219 -20.46 -10.29 9.45
CA PHE A 219 -20.73 -9.30 10.48
C PHE A 219 -22.22 -8.96 10.58
N ASP A 220 -22.90 -8.69 9.46
CA ASP A 220 -24.34 -8.36 9.46
C ASP A 220 -25.20 -9.52 9.99
N SER A 221 -24.80 -10.76 9.72
CA SER A 221 -25.51 -11.96 10.19
C SER A 221 -25.27 -12.26 11.67
N ASN A 222 -24.24 -11.66 12.29
CA ASN A 222 -23.81 -11.96 13.65
C ASN A 222 -23.64 -10.67 14.48
N PRO A 223 -24.73 -10.02 14.92
CA PRO A 223 -24.67 -8.67 15.51
C PRO A 223 -23.89 -8.56 16.84
N ASN A 224 -23.55 -9.69 17.47
CA ASN A 224 -22.85 -9.73 18.76
C ASN A 224 -21.33 -9.82 18.63
N ILE A 225 -20.78 -10.04 17.42
CA ILE A 225 -19.33 -10.10 17.22
C ILE A 225 -18.78 -8.70 16.94
N ASN A 226 -17.46 -8.56 17.12
CA ASN A 226 -16.76 -7.32 16.83
C ASN A 226 -15.59 -7.57 15.89
N PHE A 227 -15.23 -6.54 15.12
CA PHE A 227 -13.90 -6.44 14.55
C PHE A 227 -12.95 -5.88 15.62
N ASN A 228 -11.79 -6.52 15.80
CA ASN A 228 -10.77 -6.12 16.77
C ASN A 228 -9.34 -6.29 16.23
N GLY A 229 -9.18 -6.35 14.90
CA GLY A 229 -7.88 -6.57 14.25
C GLY A 229 -6.90 -5.40 14.41
N PHE A 230 -7.40 -4.18 14.58
CA PHE A 230 -6.56 -2.99 14.69
C PHE A 230 -6.37 -2.51 16.13
N ASN A 231 -5.15 -2.11 16.49
CA ASN A 231 -4.86 -1.68 17.85
C ASN A 231 -5.71 -0.48 18.27
N GLY A 232 -6.36 -0.60 19.43
CA GLY A 232 -7.26 0.42 19.96
C GLY A 232 -8.52 0.67 19.15
N VAL A 233 -8.84 -0.20 18.17
CA VAL A 233 -10.06 -0.10 17.35
C VAL A 233 -10.88 -1.38 17.54
N THR A 234 -12.04 -1.22 18.17
CA THR A 234 -13.07 -2.26 18.26
C THR A 234 -14.32 -1.75 17.58
N LEU A 235 -14.74 -2.39 16.49
CA LEU A 235 -15.96 -2.02 15.77
C LEU A 235 -17.06 -3.03 16.07
N PRO A 236 -18.25 -2.58 16.50
CA PRO A 236 -19.45 -3.41 16.48
C PRO A 236 -19.70 -3.97 15.08
N ALA A 237 -20.34 -5.15 15.01
CA ALA A 237 -20.63 -5.84 13.76
C ALA A 237 -21.13 -4.93 12.62
N ALA A 238 -22.13 -4.07 12.87
CA ALA A 238 -22.66 -3.17 11.85
C ALA A 238 -21.59 -2.19 11.30
N GLU A 239 -20.73 -1.65 12.16
CA GLU A 239 -19.63 -0.76 11.72
C GLU A 239 -18.48 -1.54 11.07
N ALA A 240 -18.23 -2.78 11.50
CA ALA A 240 -17.27 -3.66 10.86
C ALA A 240 -17.71 -4.05 9.43
N ALA A 241 -19.00 -4.32 9.22
CA ALA A 241 -19.56 -4.60 7.90
C ALA A 241 -19.47 -3.37 6.98
N ARG A 242 -19.78 -2.18 7.51
CA ARG A 242 -19.57 -0.90 6.81
C ARG A 242 -18.11 -0.69 6.44
N PHE A 243 -17.18 -1.01 7.33
CA PHE A 243 -15.75 -0.92 7.06
C PHE A 243 -15.31 -1.83 5.92
N ALA A 244 -15.74 -3.10 5.93
CA ALA A 244 -15.47 -4.03 4.85
C ALA A 244 -15.97 -3.52 3.48
N ARG A 245 -17.22 -3.02 3.43
CA ARG A 245 -17.79 -2.44 2.20
C ARG A 245 -17.00 -1.23 1.70
N SER A 246 -16.68 -0.30 2.59
CA SER A 246 -15.88 0.87 2.24
C SER A 246 -14.48 0.50 1.73
N TYR A 247 -13.84 -0.51 2.31
CA TYR A 247 -12.52 -0.95 1.85
C TYR A 247 -12.61 -1.70 0.51
N ALA A 248 -13.65 -2.50 0.28
CA ALA A 248 -13.93 -3.08 -1.04
C ALA A 248 -14.09 -1.99 -2.11
N ALA A 249 -14.78 -0.88 -1.80
CA ALA A 249 -14.87 0.27 -2.70
C ALA A 249 -13.51 0.94 -2.96
N LYS A 250 -12.65 1.04 -1.93
CA LYS A 250 -11.26 1.51 -2.07
C LYS A 250 -10.48 0.62 -3.05
N ILE A 251 -10.58 -0.70 -2.91
CA ILE A 251 -9.91 -1.65 -3.80
C ILE A 251 -10.42 -1.50 -5.24
N GLU A 252 -11.74 -1.43 -5.44
CA GLU A 252 -12.32 -1.28 -6.77
C GLU A 252 -11.80 -0.03 -7.49
N ALA A 253 -11.89 1.13 -6.83
CA ALA A 253 -11.50 2.39 -7.42
C ALA A 253 -9.98 2.52 -7.62
N PHE A 254 -9.18 2.14 -6.61
CA PHE A 254 -7.73 2.38 -6.64
C PHE A 254 -6.93 1.24 -7.28
N SER A 255 -7.54 0.11 -7.66
CA SER A 255 -6.87 -0.94 -8.45
C SER A 255 -6.53 -0.47 -9.88
N ALA A 256 -7.25 0.52 -10.43
CA ALA A 256 -6.91 1.12 -11.72
C ALA A 256 -5.46 1.63 -11.75
N ARG A 257 -4.76 1.40 -12.87
CA ARG A 257 -3.36 1.81 -13.06
C ARG A 257 -3.21 3.19 -13.67
N ASN A 258 -4.23 3.68 -14.37
CA ASN A 258 -4.22 4.99 -15.01
C ASN A 258 -5.65 5.50 -15.22
N ALA A 259 -5.75 6.74 -15.71
CA ALA A 259 -7.00 7.41 -16.00
C ALA A 259 -7.93 6.66 -16.97
N GLU A 260 -7.40 5.93 -17.93
CA GLU A 260 -8.20 5.16 -18.90
C GLU A 260 -8.90 4.00 -18.21
N GLN A 261 -8.15 3.23 -17.40
CA GLN A 261 -8.71 2.14 -16.60
C GLN A 261 -9.70 2.67 -15.56
N THR A 262 -9.41 3.81 -14.94
CA THR A 262 -10.36 4.46 -14.02
C THR A 262 -11.71 4.74 -14.68
N VAL A 263 -11.75 5.03 -15.98
CA VAL A 263 -13.00 5.32 -16.71
C VAL A 263 -13.65 4.04 -17.23
N ASN A 264 -12.87 3.12 -17.79
CA ASN A 264 -13.38 2.01 -18.59
C ASN A 264 -13.44 0.68 -17.84
N GLU A 265 -12.66 0.50 -16.78
CA GLU A 265 -12.55 -0.78 -16.08
C GLU A 265 -13.20 -0.73 -14.70
N THR A 266 -13.12 0.40 -13.98
CA THR A 266 -13.69 0.55 -12.63
C THR A 266 -15.23 0.52 -12.63
N ASP A 267 -15.82 -0.34 -11.79
CA ASP A 267 -17.27 -0.36 -11.55
C ASP A 267 -17.70 0.74 -10.57
N TRP A 268 -17.99 1.92 -11.11
CA TRP A 268 -18.45 3.05 -10.32
C TRP A 268 -19.85 2.88 -9.71
N SER A 269 -20.67 1.97 -10.25
CA SER A 269 -21.97 1.66 -9.63
C SER A 269 -21.78 0.85 -8.35
N GLU A 270 -20.88 -0.13 -8.38
CA GLU A 270 -20.47 -0.88 -7.20
C GLU A 270 -19.82 0.04 -6.16
N VAL A 271 -18.87 0.90 -6.56
CA VAL A 271 -18.25 1.89 -5.65
C VAL A 271 -19.31 2.78 -4.99
N LEU A 272 -20.31 3.26 -5.74
CA LEU A 272 -21.39 4.06 -5.19
C LEU A 272 -22.23 3.28 -4.16
N GLN A 273 -22.59 2.04 -4.48
CA GLN A 273 -23.38 1.18 -3.60
C GLN A 273 -22.64 0.90 -2.28
N LEU A 274 -21.36 0.54 -2.38
CA LEU A 274 -20.54 0.19 -1.24
C LEU A 274 -20.26 1.39 -0.33
N THR A 275 -19.90 2.54 -0.91
CA THR A 275 -19.61 3.75 -0.14
C THR A 275 -20.85 4.39 0.49
N THR A 276 -22.02 4.25 -0.14
CA THR A 276 -23.30 4.67 0.45
C THR A 276 -23.65 3.86 1.70
N ASN A 277 -23.30 2.57 1.71
CA ASN A 277 -23.42 1.68 2.87
C ASN A 277 -22.11 1.57 3.66
N GLY A 278 -21.22 2.56 3.50
CA GLY A 278 -19.89 2.57 4.07
C GLY A 278 -19.83 3.07 5.51
N ILE A 279 -18.59 3.29 5.95
CA ILE A 279 -18.26 3.80 7.29
C ILE A 279 -18.95 5.13 7.59
N THR A 280 -19.22 5.35 8.87
CA THR A 280 -19.83 6.59 9.38
C THR A 280 -18.88 7.39 10.28
N ALA A 281 -17.71 6.84 10.59
CA ALA A 281 -16.66 7.46 11.39
C ALA A 281 -15.27 6.98 10.94
N ASP A 282 -14.23 7.69 11.35
CA ASP A 282 -12.84 7.36 11.00
C ASP A 282 -12.39 6.03 11.60
N ILE A 283 -11.71 5.22 10.79
CA ILE A 283 -10.93 4.07 11.24
C ILE A 283 -9.48 4.51 11.44
N ALA A 284 -9.11 4.71 12.70
CA ALA A 284 -7.81 5.24 13.10
C ALA A 284 -7.16 4.40 14.22
N PRO A 285 -6.34 3.38 13.89
CA PRO A 285 -5.62 2.58 14.88
C PRO A 285 -4.73 3.45 15.78
N ILE A 286 -4.59 3.06 17.04
CA ILE A 286 -3.83 3.81 18.04
C ILE A 286 -2.36 3.40 18.02
N GLY A 287 -1.47 4.39 18.02
CA GLY A 287 -0.05 4.18 18.11
C GLY A 287 0.38 3.62 19.46
N ASP A 288 1.39 2.74 19.46
CA ASP A 288 1.80 1.93 20.63
C ASP A 288 3.20 2.25 21.16
N GLY A 289 3.73 3.44 20.89
CA GLY A 289 5.08 3.79 21.33
C GLY A 289 6.18 3.41 20.33
N GLY A 290 5.82 3.05 19.10
CA GLY A 290 6.79 2.67 18.06
C GLY A 290 7.15 1.19 18.05
N ASN A 291 6.35 0.34 18.66
CA ASN A 291 6.58 -1.09 18.71
C ASN A 291 6.07 -1.77 17.42
N GLN A 292 4.75 -1.92 17.28
CA GLN A 292 4.12 -2.57 16.15
C GLN A 292 3.15 -1.64 15.41
N TRP A 293 2.44 -0.79 16.14
CA TRP A 293 1.44 0.14 15.63
C TRP A 293 2.00 1.54 15.58
N TRP A 294 2.60 1.88 14.45
CA TRP A 294 3.01 3.25 14.13
C TRP A 294 3.10 3.44 12.62
N THR A 295 3.29 4.67 12.13
CA THR A 295 3.63 4.91 10.72
C THR A 295 4.75 5.93 10.58
N ARG A 296 5.52 5.85 9.50
CA ARG A 296 6.60 6.80 9.24
C ARG A 296 6.16 8.05 8.53
N ALA A 297 5.01 8.04 7.86
CA ALA A 297 4.36 9.28 7.42
C ALA A 297 4.05 10.17 8.63
N LEU A 298 3.56 9.60 9.73
CA LEU A 298 3.24 10.36 10.95
C LEU A 298 4.46 10.60 11.86
N ARG A 299 5.59 9.92 11.61
CA ARG A 299 6.86 10.17 12.31
C ARG A 299 7.83 11.02 11.48
N ASN A 300 8.54 10.39 10.54
CA ASN A 300 9.55 11.07 9.74
C ASN A 300 8.92 12.02 8.70
N GLY A 301 7.68 11.78 8.29
CA GLY A 301 6.93 12.72 7.45
C GLY A 301 6.60 14.05 8.15
N GLN A 302 6.75 14.14 9.48
CA GLN A 302 6.63 15.39 10.25
C GLN A 302 7.99 16.05 10.53
N PHE A 303 9.09 15.35 10.25
CA PHE A 303 10.43 15.89 10.49
C PHE A 303 10.87 16.74 9.31
N SER A 304 10.94 18.05 9.54
CA SER A 304 11.32 19.06 8.53
C SER A 304 12.66 18.78 7.85
N GLY A 305 13.63 18.21 8.57
CA GLY A 305 14.93 17.80 8.02
C GLY A 305 14.86 16.51 7.17
N TRP A 306 13.80 15.73 7.28
CA TRP A 306 13.66 14.42 6.64
C TRP A 306 12.77 14.46 5.40
N VAL A 307 11.58 15.03 5.54
CA VAL A 307 10.55 15.10 4.51
C VAL A 307 10.01 16.53 4.46
N ARG A 308 9.96 17.07 3.25
CA ARG A 308 9.20 18.27 2.91
C ARG A 308 7.89 17.86 2.26
N ALA A 309 6.89 18.73 2.33
CA ALA A 309 5.81 18.69 1.36
C ALA A 309 6.41 19.02 -0.02
N SER A 310 5.98 18.30 -1.06
CA SER A 310 6.46 18.61 -2.41
C SER A 310 6.06 20.02 -2.80
N GLN A 311 7.00 20.74 -3.44
CA GLN A 311 6.73 22.03 -4.05
C GLN A 311 5.52 21.98 -4.99
N ARG A 312 5.31 20.85 -5.66
CA ARG A 312 4.15 20.59 -6.52
C ARG A 312 2.82 20.74 -5.77
N LEU A 313 2.75 20.18 -4.57
CA LEU A 313 1.57 20.25 -3.71
C LEU A 313 1.37 21.67 -3.16
N ILE A 314 2.46 22.32 -2.75
CA ILE A 314 2.41 23.70 -2.23
C ILE A 314 1.97 24.69 -3.32
N ASN A 315 2.44 24.52 -4.57
CA ASN A 315 1.98 25.29 -5.73
C ASN A 315 0.46 25.18 -5.91
N MET A 316 -0.11 23.97 -5.83
CA MET A 316 -1.56 23.76 -5.91
C MET A 316 -2.33 24.51 -4.81
N MET A 317 -1.78 24.53 -3.59
CA MET A 317 -2.40 25.18 -2.42
C MET A 317 -2.23 26.70 -2.42
N GLU A 318 -1.21 27.25 -3.10
CA GLU A 318 -1.08 28.69 -3.36
C GLU A 318 -2.10 29.16 -4.40
N GLY A 319 -2.50 28.29 -5.33
CA GLY A 319 -3.49 28.58 -6.37
C GLY A 319 -3.06 28.19 -7.78
N GLY A 320 -1.91 27.52 -7.92
CA GLY A 320 -1.43 27.01 -9.19
C GLY A 320 -2.09 25.70 -9.60
N SER A 321 -1.75 25.28 -10.81
CA SER A 321 -2.15 24.00 -11.40
C SER A 321 -1.39 22.82 -10.80
N GLY A 322 -0.25 23.06 -10.15
CA GLY A 322 0.70 22.04 -9.73
C GLY A 322 1.58 21.51 -10.84
N GLY A 323 1.28 21.77 -12.13
CA GLY A 323 1.96 21.18 -13.28
C GLY A 323 1.90 19.63 -13.33
N ARG A 324 2.01 19.03 -14.53
CA ARG A 324 2.07 17.55 -14.67
C ARG A 324 3.48 17.01 -14.86
N ASP A 325 4.29 17.71 -15.64
CA ASP A 325 5.59 17.24 -16.07
C ASP A 325 6.58 18.41 -16.09
N ILE A 326 7.45 18.41 -15.10
CA ILE A 326 8.57 19.33 -14.98
C ILE A 326 9.53 19.28 -16.19
N GLN A 327 9.55 18.19 -16.95
CA GLN A 327 10.41 18.07 -18.13
C GLN A 327 9.82 18.75 -19.37
N ASN A 328 8.53 19.07 -19.36
CA ASN A 328 7.86 19.77 -20.44
C ASN A 328 7.42 21.16 -19.97
N ALA A 329 8.04 22.22 -20.49
CA ALA A 329 7.76 23.59 -20.07
C ALA A 329 6.27 23.97 -20.18
N ALA A 330 5.51 23.41 -21.14
CA ALA A 330 4.07 23.65 -21.29
C ALA A 330 3.21 23.05 -20.15
N ASP A 331 3.81 22.17 -19.35
CA ASP A 331 3.19 21.40 -18.28
C ASP A 331 3.66 21.84 -16.89
N THR A 332 4.35 22.98 -16.83
CA THR A 332 4.88 23.60 -15.61
C THR A 332 4.08 24.83 -15.22
N ASP A 333 4.25 25.28 -13.98
CA ASP A 333 3.60 26.46 -13.40
C ASP A 333 4.60 27.36 -12.63
N PRO A 334 5.54 28.00 -13.36
CA PRO A 334 6.63 28.75 -12.73
C PRO A 334 6.22 30.14 -12.22
N ASN A 335 4.97 30.57 -12.46
CA ASN A 335 4.54 31.97 -12.23
C ASN A 335 4.01 32.23 -10.81
N HIS A 336 4.17 31.27 -9.91
CA HIS A 336 3.80 31.39 -8.50
C HIS A 336 4.99 31.91 -7.68
N PRO A 337 4.96 33.15 -7.18
CA PRO A 337 6.17 33.81 -6.66
C PRO A 337 6.73 33.18 -5.38
N THR A 338 5.88 32.48 -4.61
CA THR A 338 6.29 31.86 -3.34
C THR A 338 6.33 30.34 -3.42
N ALA A 339 5.58 29.73 -4.35
CA ALA A 339 5.71 28.32 -4.66
C ALA A 339 5.75 28.01 -6.17
N PRO A 340 6.78 28.44 -6.93
CA PRO A 340 6.86 28.11 -8.34
C PRO A 340 7.12 26.62 -8.50
N TYR A 341 6.53 26.03 -9.54
CA TYR A 341 6.77 24.64 -9.91
C TYR A 341 7.10 24.54 -11.40
N PRO A 342 8.27 24.04 -11.80
CA PRO A 342 9.31 23.50 -10.94
C PRO A 342 10.03 24.57 -10.13
N TRP A 343 10.72 24.10 -9.11
CA TRP A 343 11.65 24.93 -8.37
C TRP A 343 12.77 25.42 -9.29
N GLN A 344 13.08 26.72 -9.25
CA GLN A 344 14.10 27.32 -10.11
C GLN A 344 15.52 26.96 -9.67
N ASP A 345 16.38 26.63 -10.63
CA ASP A 345 17.79 26.37 -10.38
C ASP A 345 18.48 27.55 -9.68
N ASN A 346 19.36 27.22 -8.73
CA ASN A 346 20.15 28.16 -7.91
C ASN A 346 19.34 29.05 -6.96
N VAL A 347 18.03 28.84 -6.83
CA VAL A 347 17.23 29.45 -5.77
C VAL A 347 17.27 28.56 -4.53
N LEU A 348 17.80 29.06 -3.41
CA LEU A 348 17.99 28.24 -2.20
C LEU A 348 16.75 28.14 -1.31
N SER A 349 15.82 29.08 -1.46
CA SER A 349 14.61 29.21 -0.65
C SER A 349 13.64 30.18 -1.31
N TYR A 350 12.34 29.97 -1.13
CA TYR A 350 11.28 30.95 -1.43
C TYR A 350 10.69 31.51 -0.13
N PRO A 351 10.12 32.73 -0.17
CA PRO A 351 9.46 33.32 0.99
C PRO A 351 8.19 32.56 1.39
N GLU A 352 7.72 32.80 2.61
CA GLU A 352 6.46 32.24 3.12
C GLU A 352 5.23 32.78 2.36
N ILE A 353 4.29 31.89 2.06
CA ILE A 353 2.94 32.21 1.59
C ILE A 353 2.16 32.84 2.77
N THR A 354 1.94 34.15 2.72
CA THR A 354 1.22 34.90 3.77
C THR A 354 -0.30 34.96 3.55
N ALA A 355 -0.76 34.69 2.33
CA ALA A 355 -2.17 34.69 1.95
C ALA A 355 -2.49 33.46 1.08
N PRO A 356 -2.50 32.25 1.67
CA PRO A 356 -2.73 31.04 0.90
C PRO A 356 -4.18 30.96 0.41
N ARG A 357 -4.37 30.40 -0.79
CA ARG A 357 -5.71 30.05 -1.29
C ARG A 357 -6.36 29.00 -0.39
N ASP A 358 -5.60 27.99 0.02
CA ASP A 358 -6.05 26.92 0.92
C ASP A 358 -5.54 27.14 2.34
N GLN A 359 -6.46 27.34 3.28
CA GLN A 359 -6.14 27.69 4.67
C GLN A 359 -5.42 26.55 5.42
N ARG A 360 -5.44 25.31 4.90
CA ARG A 360 -4.66 24.21 5.47
C ARG A 360 -3.15 24.48 5.45
N LEU A 361 -2.65 25.35 4.57
CA LEU A 361 -1.24 25.78 4.63
C LEU A 361 -0.88 26.45 5.96
N LEU A 362 -1.85 27.07 6.65
CA LEU A 362 -1.65 27.74 7.94
C LEU A 362 -1.83 26.81 9.14
N THR A 363 -2.60 25.72 8.99
CA THR A 363 -2.94 24.81 10.10
C THR A 363 -2.16 23.50 10.07
N ASP A 364 -1.89 22.97 8.88
CA ASP A 364 -1.38 21.62 8.69
C ASP A 364 0.08 21.60 8.25
N PHE A 365 0.62 22.74 7.80
CA PHE A 365 1.99 22.87 7.32
C PHE A 365 2.75 23.92 8.13
N THR A 366 4.06 23.77 8.20
CA THR A 366 4.99 24.72 8.82
C THR A 366 5.96 25.22 7.76
N TYR A 367 6.06 26.54 7.61
CA TYR A 367 7.08 27.16 6.77
C TYR A 367 8.47 27.02 7.41
N ASN A 368 9.47 26.77 6.56
CA ASN A 368 10.87 26.70 6.94
C ASN A 368 11.68 27.58 5.98
N SER A 369 12.44 28.52 6.53
CA SER A 369 13.25 29.45 5.75
C SER A 369 14.45 28.81 5.05
N SER A 370 14.77 27.56 5.38
CA SER A 370 15.86 26.79 4.76
C SER A 370 15.40 25.43 4.24
N VAL A 371 16.01 25.01 3.13
CA VAL A 371 15.83 23.68 2.54
C VAL A 371 17.01 22.79 2.95
N PRO A 372 16.75 21.62 3.57
CA PRO A 372 17.82 20.75 4.11
C PRO A 372 18.48 19.86 3.03
N PHE A 373 18.02 19.95 1.79
CA PHE A 373 18.41 19.05 0.71
C PHE A 373 19.59 19.60 -0.09
N ARG A 374 20.43 18.68 -0.55
CA ARG A 374 21.62 19.07 -1.32
C ARG A 374 21.23 19.45 -2.74
N SER A 375 21.68 20.61 -3.19
CA SER A 375 21.42 21.10 -4.56
C SER A 375 22.06 20.23 -5.64
N ASP A 376 23.14 19.51 -5.35
CA ASP A 376 23.78 18.56 -6.28
C ASP A 376 22.92 17.33 -6.60
N ARG A 377 21.83 17.12 -5.86
CA ARG A 377 20.79 16.11 -6.15
C ARG A 377 19.65 16.65 -7.02
N GLY A 378 19.66 17.94 -7.32
CA GLY A 378 18.69 18.65 -8.14
C GLY A 378 17.72 19.50 -7.31
N PHE A 379 17.29 20.64 -7.86
CA PHE A 379 16.36 21.56 -7.20
C PHE A 379 14.91 21.07 -7.20
N TYR A 380 14.55 20.10 -8.04
CA TYR A 380 13.19 19.54 -8.10
C TYR A 380 12.71 18.87 -6.80
N ILE A 381 13.63 18.52 -5.89
CA ILE A 381 13.30 18.01 -4.54
C ILE A 381 13.16 19.11 -3.49
N PHE A 382 13.42 20.37 -3.81
CA PHE A 382 13.38 21.44 -2.83
C PHE A 382 11.93 21.74 -2.40
N GLY A 383 11.79 22.28 -1.19
CA GLY A 383 10.51 22.61 -0.59
C GLY A 383 10.70 23.34 0.74
N ASN A 384 9.98 24.45 0.92
CA ASN A 384 10.02 25.24 2.16
C ASN A 384 9.07 24.74 3.24
N TYR A 385 8.09 23.91 2.90
CA TYR A 385 7.05 23.50 3.84
C TYR A 385 7.28 22.07 4.34
N SER A 386 7.13 21.86 5.64
CA SER A 386 6.95 20.52 6.24
C SER A 386 5.50 20.35 6.63
N TYR A 387 4.99 19.12 6.55
CA TYR A 387 3.69 18.80 7.13
C TYR A 387 3.83 18.66 8.65
N SER A 388 2.88 19.22 9.40
CA SER A 388 2.92 19.32 10.86
C SER A 388 1.59 19.02 11.54
N ARG A 389 0.53 18.67 10.80
CA ARG A 389 -0.79 18.30 11.38
C ARG A 389 -0.69 17.21 12.43
N TYR A 390 0.20 16.24 12.23
CA TYR A 390 0.38 15.10 13.13
C TYR A 390 1.65 15.20 13.98
N ILE A 391 2.19 16.40 14.19
CA ILE A 391 3.36 16.58 15.06
C ILE A 391 3.09 16.11 16.50
N TYR A 392 1.83 16.12 16.94
CA TYR A 392 1.43 15.54 18.22
C TYR A 392 1.86 14.07 18.33
N PHE A 393 1.77 13.29 17.24
CA PHE A 393 2.09 11.86 17.24
C PHE A 393 3.57 11.64 17.56
N VAL A 394 4.45 12.53 17.06
CA VAL A 394 5.87 12.51 17.45
C VAL A 394 6.04 12.91 18.92
N ASN A 395 5.40 14.01 19.33
CA ASN A 395 5.60 14.59 20.65
C ASN A 395 5.07 13.68 21.77
N ASP A 396 4.03 12.90 21.48
CA ASP A 396 3.45 11.90 22.37
C ASP A 396 4.10 10.52 22.19
N ASN A 397 5.38 10.48 21.79
CA ASN A 397 6.18 9.27 21.65
C ASN A 397 5.52 8.18 20.78
N LEU A 398 4.94 8.55 19.64
CA LEU A 398 4.26 7.65 18.69
C LEU A 398 3.00 7.00 19.28
N VAL A 399 2.34 7.67 20.22
CA VAL A 399 1.02 7.31 20.75
C VAL A 399 -0.03 8.25 20.17
N GLY A 400 -1.23 7.72 19.96
CA GLY A 400 -2.38 8.46 19.44
C GLY A 400 -2.94 7.93 18.11
N PRO A 401 -4.07 8.47 17.65
CA PRO A 401 -4.79 7.94 16.51
C PRO A 401 -4.01 8.12 15.20
N MET A 402 -3.97 7.08 14.39
CA MET A 402 -3.34 7.08 13.07
C MET A 402 -4.41 6.92 12.00
N PRO A 403 -4.79 7.97 11.26
CA PRO A 403 -5.82 7.87 10.23
C PRO A 403 -5.47 6.82 9.17
N HIS A 404 -6.24 5.74 9.11
CA HIS A 404 -6.05 4.65 8.16
C HIS A 404 -7.11 4.67 7.05
N PHE A 405 -8.38 4.77 7.42
CA PHE A 405 -9.46 4.94 6.47
C PHE A 405 -10.50 5.89 7.04
N THR A 406 -10.50 7.13 6.56
CA THR A 406 -11.33 8.20 7.14
C THR A 406 -12.68 8.30 6.46
N LEU A 407 -13.66 8.88 7.15
CA LEU A 407 -14.96 9.20 6.57
C LEU A 407 -14.80 10.10 5.33
N THR A 408 -13.85 11.04 5.37
CA THR A 408 -13.51 11.88 4.20
C THR A 408 -13.05 11.04 3.01
N GLU A 409 -12.25 9.99 3.21
CA GLU A 409 -11.83 9.12 2.12
C GLU A 409 -13.03 8.37 1.49
N ASN A 410 -13.93 7.83 2.31
CA ASN A 410 -15.18 7.22 1.84
C ASN A 410 -16.07 8.22 1.09
N ASN A 411 -16.23 9.43 1.63
CA ASN A 411 -17.06 10.48 1.04
C ASN A 411 -16.51 10.94 -0.32
N LEU A 412 -15.18 11.03 -0.46
CA LEU A 412 -14.54 11.39 -1.74
C LEU A 412 -14.60 10.24 -2.76
N LEU A 413 -14.62 8.97 -2.34
CA LEU A 413 -14.93 7.84 -3.22
C LEU A 413 -16.39 7.90 -3.69
N ARG A 414 -17.33 8.14 -2.77
CA ARG A 414 -18.76 8.29 -3.08
C ARG A 414 -19.05 9.47 -4.00
N ALA A 415 -18.40 10.62 -3.76
CA ALA A 415 -18.56 11.80 -4.60
C ALA A 415 -18.11 11.54 -6.05
N GLU A 416 -16.96 10.88 -6.24
CA GLU A 416 -16.51 10.48 -7.57
C GLU A 416 -17.47 9.50 -8.23
N ALA A 417 -17.95 8.50 -7.49
CA ALA A 417 -18.89 7.53 -7.99
C ALA A 417 -20.23 8.17 -8.41
N LEU A 418 -20.75 9.11 -7.62
CA LEU A 418 -21.92 9.91 -7.98
C LEU A 418 -21.71 10.68 -9.28
N ILE A 419 -20.56 11.34 -9.46
CA ILE A 419 -20.28 12.11 -10.68
C ILE A 419 -20.20 11.17 -11.89
N ARG A 420 -19.46 10.07 -11.77
CA ARG A 420 -19.19 9.16 -12.90
C ARG A 420 -20.39 8.33 -13.32
N THR A 421 -21.32 8.08 -12.41
CA THR A 421 -22.58 7.37 -12.70
C THR A 421 -23.72 8.30 -13.13
N GLY A 422 -23.47 9.62 -13.24
CA GLY A 422 -24.52 10.59 -13.54
C GLY A 422 -25.54 10.79 -12.41
N GLY A 423 -25.13 10.51 -11.17
CA GLY A 423 -25.91 10.68 -9.95
C GLY A 423 -26.04 12.13 -9.49
N ASN A 424 -26.39 12.32 -8.22
CA ASN A 424 -26.68 13.64 -7.66
C ASN A 424 -25.43 14.49 -7.44
N LYS A 425 -25.19 15.47 -8.32
CA LYS A 425 -24.03 16.36 -8.23
C LYS A 425 -24.05 17.32 -7.05
N ALA A 426 -25.23 17.70 -6.55
CA ALA A 426 -25.32 18.54 -5.35
C ALA A 426 -24.85 17.77 -4.11
N GLU A 427 -25.16 16.47 -4.04
CA GLU A 427 -24.65 15.59 -2.99
C GLU A 427 -23.14 15.35 -3.12
N ALA A 428 -22.65 15.10 -4.34
CA ALA A 428 -21.21 14.99 -4.58
C ALA A 428 -20.46 16.26 -4.14
N ALA A 429 -20.99 17.44 -4.47
CA ALA A 429 -20.43 18.72 -4.03
C ALA A 429 -20.43 18.87 -2.50
N GLN A 430 -21.49 18.45 -1.80
CA GLN A 430 -21.54 18.45 -0.34
C GLN A 430 -20.45 17.57 0.27
N LEU A 431 -20.30 16.34 -0.22
CA LEU A 431 -19.28 15.39 0.25
C LEU A 431 -17.85 15.92 0.03
N ILE A 432 -17.60 16.64 -1.06
CA ILE A 432 -16.31 17.32 -1.31
C ILE A 432 -16.13 18.52 -0.35
N ASN A 433 -17.22 19.26 -0.08
CA ASN A 433 -17.20 20.45 0.77
C ASN A 433 -16.85 20.15 2.24
N ASP A 434 -17.05 18.91 2.71
CA ASP A 434 -16.70 18.48 4.07
C ASP A 434 -15.25 18.83 4.43
N SER A 435 -14.28 18.52 3.56
CA SER A 435 -12.88 18.91 3.76
C SER A 435 -12.55 20.26 3.10
N ARG A 436 -13.07 20.51 1.90
CA ARG A 436 -12.76 21.71 1.12
C ARG A 436 -13.12 23.01 1.83
N VAL A 437 -14.34 23.10 2.36
CA VAL A 437 -14.84 24.29 3.05
C VAL A 437 -14.48 24.21 4.52
N GLY A 438 -14.82 23.10 5.17
CA GLY A 438 -14.67 22.91 6.62
C GLY A 438 -13.24 23.03 7.11
N ARG A 439 -12.25 22.60 6.31
CA ARG A 439 -10.82 22.71 6.63
C ARG A 439 -10.07 23.67 5.72
N GLY A 440 -10.30 23.58 4.40
CA GLY A 440 -9.56 24.36 3.42
C GLY A 440 -9.96 25.84 3.35
N GLY A 441 -11.12 26.23 3.88
CA GLY A 441 -11.65 27.59 3.74
C GLY A 441 -11.89 27.99 2.27
N LEU A 442 -11.97 27.01 1.36
CA LEU A 442 -12.16 27.23 -0.06
C LEU A 442 -13.64 27.51 -0.38
N PRO A 443 -13.94 28.18 -1.50
CA PRO A 443 -15.33 28.38 -1.93
C PRO A 443 -16.08 27.05 -2.08
N ALA A 444 -17.30 27.02 -1.54
CA ALA A 444 -18.18 25.86 -1.62
C ALA A 444 -18.55 25.54 -3.07
N LEU A 445 -18.53 24.25 -3.40
CA LEU A 445 -19.09 23.73 -4.64
C LEU A 445 -20.61 23.61 -4.51
N LEU A 446 -21.33 23.82 -5.61
CA LEU A 446 -22.80 23.82 -5.62
C LEU A 446 -23.42 22.61 -6.34
N GLY A 447 -22.62 21.86 -7.09
CA GLY A 447 -23.09 20.77 -7.96
C GLY A 447 -23.55 21.26 -9.34
N THR A 448 -23.43 22.57 -9.61
CA THR A 448 -23.69 23.18 -10.92
C THR A 448 -22.44 23.18 -11.81
N GLU A 449 -21.28 22.88 -11.23
CA GLU A 449 -20.02 22.72 -11.94
C GLU A 449 -20.08 21.54 -12.95
N SER A 450 -19.16 21.56 -13.92
CA SER A 450 -18.98 20.43 -14.82
C SER A 450 -18.45 19.22 -14.06
N ASP A 451 -18.69 18.03 -14.62
CA ASP A 451 -18.21 16.78 -14.03
C ASP A 451 -16.68 16.76 -13.96
N GLU A 452 -16.02 17.31 -14.98
CA GLU A 452 -14.55 17.50 -14.99
C GLU A 452 -14.08 18.37 -13.82
N GLU A 453 -14.75 19.48 -13.54
CA GLU A 453 -14.40 20.35 -12.43
C GLU A 453 -14.62 19.66 -11.08
N LEU A 454 -15.73 18.96 -10.89
CA LEU A 454 -15.97 18.21 -9.64
C LEU A 454 -14.95 17.09 -9.44
N LEU A 455 -14.61 16.33 -10.49
CA LEU A 455 -13.58 15.26 -10.42
C LEU A 455 -12.18 15.83 -10.13
N ARG A 456 -11.87 17.01 -10.67
CA ARG A 456 -10.66 17.74 -10.32
C ARG A 456 -10.64 18.09 -8.84
N GLN A 457 -11.77 18.56 -8.28
CA GLN A 457 -11.84 18.87 -6.85
C GLN A 457 -11.80 17.64 -5.95
N VAL A 458 -12.39 16.51 -6.36
CA VAL A 458 -12.21 15.23 -5.65
C VAL A 458 -10.72 14.89 -5.56
N THR A 459 -10.00 14.96 -6.69
CA THR A 459 -8.56 14.66 -6.70
C THR A 459 -7.77 15.66 -5.86
N TYR A 460 -8.08 16.95 -5.95
CA TYR A 460 -7.44 17.99 -5.14
C TYR A 460 -7.58 17.69 -3.64
N GLU A 461 -8.80 17.39 -3.18
CA GLU A 461 -9.05 17.06 -1.78
C GLU A 461 -8.35 15.78 -1.35
N ARG A 462 -8.30 14.72 -2.18
CA ARG A 462 -7.51 13.53 -1.86
C ARG A 462 -6.03 13.83 -1.66
N LEU A 463 -5.46 14.70 -2.50
CA LEU A 463 -4.04 15.06 -2.42
C LEU A 463 -3.73 15.94 -1.19
N VAL A 464 -4.55 16.95 -0.92
CA VAL A 464 -4.30 17.90 0.18
C VAL A 464 -4.69 17.30 1.53
N GLU A 465 -5.82 16.59 1.61
CA GLU A 465 -6.36 16.10 2.87
C GLU A 465 -5.75 14.75 3.28
N LEU A 466 -5.52 13.83 2.33
CA LEU A 466 -5.32 12.41 2.63
C LEU A 466 -3.89 11.90 2.39
N SER A 467 -2.96 12.71 1.86
CA SER A 467 -1.61 12.23 1.49
C SER A 467 -0.78 11.69 2.65
N TRP A 468 -1.07 12.09 3.90
CA TRP A 468 -0.44 11.57 5.11
C TRP A 468 -1.28 10.50 5.83
N HIS A 469 -2.48 10.19 5.34
CA HIS A 469 -3.34 9.11 5.86
C HIS A 469 -2.99 7.79 5.15
N SER A 470 -2.98 6.69 5.90
CA SER A 470 -2.53 5.37 5.44
C SER A 470 -1.23 5.42 4.61
N ALA A 471 -0.79 4.28 4.11
CA ALA A 471 0.29 4.25 3.14
C ALA A 471 -0.27 4.45 1.72
N THR A 472 0.46 5.20 0.89
CA THR A 472 0.25 5.35 -0.57
C THR A 472 -0.94 6.18 -1.05
N ASN A 473 -1.77 6.75 -0.17
CA ASN A 473 -2.97 7.50 -0.59
C ASN A 473 -2.69 8.59 -1.64
N GLY A 474 -1.64 9.40 -1.47
CA GLY A 474 -1.27 10.43 -2.45
C GLY A 474 -0.82 9.85 -3.80
N TYR A 475 -0.11 8.73 -3.79
CA TYR A 475 0.28 8.02 -5.01
C TYR A 475 -0.93 7.46 -5.75
N LEU A 476 -1.83 6.77 -5.04
CA LEU A 476 -3.05 6.20 -5.61
C LEU A 476 -3.95 7.29 -6.20
N ALA A 477 -4.11 8.42 -5.51
CA ALA A 477 -4.89 9.55 -6.02
C ALA A 477 -4.34 10.12 -7.33
N ARG A 478 -3.01 10.29 -7.43
CA ARG A 478 -2.37 10.74 -8.68
C ARG A 478 -2.38 9.68 -9.78
N ARG A 479 -2.37 8.39 -9.41
CA ARG A 479 -2.39 7.27 -10.37
C ARG A 479 -3.71 7.22 -11.14
N ILE A 480 -4.83 7.33 -10.43
CA ILE A 480 -6.15 7.11 -11.02
C ILE A 480 -6.83 8.36 -11.59
N THR A 481 -6.34 9.56 -11.27
CA THR A 481 -7.03 10.80 -11.66
C THR A 481 -7.12 11.01 -13.17
N THR A 482 -8.26 11.49 -13.62
CA THR A 482 -8.48 11.93 -15.01
C THR A 482 -8.01 13.36 -15.25
N TYR A 483 -7.82 14.16 -14.20
CA TYR A 483 -7.35 15.54 -14.34
C TYR A 483 -5.86 15.58 -14.64
N LYS A 484 -5.52 16.04 -15.85
CA LYS A 484 -4.17 15.96 -16.43
C LYS A 484 -3.06 16.50 -15.52
N ASP A 485 -3.27 17.64 -14.85
CA ASP A 485 -2.21 18.31 -14.09
C ASP A 485 -1.96 17.65 -12.74
N TYR A 486 -2.85 16.74 -12.30
CA TYR A 486 -2.69 16.02 -11.04
C TYR A 486 -2.15 14.61 -11.20
N LYS A 487 -1.97 14.14 -12.44
CA LYS A 487 -1.40 12.81 -12.72
C LYS A 487 0.00 12.65 -12.13
N LEU A 488 0.41 11.39 -11.97
CA LEU A 488 1.82 11.06 -11.74
C LEU A 488 2.68 11.67 -12.85
N THR A 489 3.93 12.00 -12.52
CA THR A 489 4.88 12.47 -13.53
C THR A 489 5.16 11.37 -14.54
N PRO A 490 5.24 11.67 -15.85
CA PRO A 490 5.58 10.68 -16.84
C PRO A 490 6.87 9.93 -16.50
N GLY A 491 6.83 8.61 -16.60
CA GLY A 491 7.85 7.64 -16.20
C GLY A 491 7.71 7.13 -14.76
N THR A 492 6.79 7.63 -13.95
CA THR A 492 6.58 7.07 -12.59
C THR A 492 5.90 5.69 -12.69
N PRO A 493 6.42 4.63 -12.05
CA PRO A 493 5.83 3.29 -12.12
C PRO A 493 4.34 3.28 -11.72
N LEU A 494 3.49 2.68 -12.55
CA LEU A 494 2.07 2.50 -12.27
C LEU A 494 1.78 1.22 -11.47
N SER A 495 2.75 0.31 -11.44
CA SER A 495 2.80 -0.88 -10.58
C SER A 495 4.23 -1.10 -10.07
N ILE A 496 4.36 -1.90 -9.02
CA ILE A 496 5.64 -2.37 -8.49
C ILE A 496 5.80 -3.85 -8.88
N PRO A 497 6.95 -4.28 -9.42
CA PRO A 497 7.10 -5.67 -9.85
C PRO A 497 7.19 -6.61 -8.65
N VAL A 498 6.77 -7.87 -8.87
CA VAL A 498 7.05 -8.98 -7.94
C VAL A 498 8.55 -8.96 -7.56
N PRO A 499 8.90 -9.15 -6.27
CA PRO A 499 10.28 -9.06 -5.82
C PRO A 499 11.23 -9.99 -6.59
N ALA A 500 12.42 -9.49 -6.96
CA ALA A 500 13.45 -10.30 -7.62
C ALA A 500 13.76 -11.60 -6.86
N SER A 501 13.79 -11.57 -5.51
CA SER A 501 13.97 -12.78 -4.70
C SER A 501 12.88 -13.83 -4.90
N GLU A 502 11.64 -13.39 -5.15
CA GLU A 502 10.51 -14.28 -5.40
C GLU A 502 10.60 -14.86 -6.81
N LEU A 503 10.88 -14.01 -7.80
CA LEU A 503 11.04 -14.43 -9.19
C LEU A 503 12.18 -15.43 -9.37
N GLU A 504 13.32 -15.19 -8.72
CA GLU A 504 14.44 -16.12 -8.70
C GLU A 504 14.06 -17.46 -8.05
N ALA A 505 13.33 -17.45 -6.93
CA ALA A 505 12.89 -18.67 -6.26
C ALA A 505 11.94 -19.50 -7.15
N LEU A 506 11.12 -18.83 -7.96
CA LEU A 506 10.19 -19.45 -8.92
C LEU A 506 10.83 -19.75 -10.28
N GLY A 507 12.12 -19.44 -10.48
CA GLY A 507 12.79 -19.60 -11.77
C GLY A 507 12.24 -18.71 -12.90
N GLN A 508 11.61 -17.58 -12.57
CA GLN A 508 11.05 -16.62 -13.52
C GLN A 508 12.02 -15.46 -13.82
N GLU A 509 11.84 -14.83 -14.97
CA GLU A 509 12.63 -13.65 -15.36
C GLU A 509 12.31 -12.44 -14.46
N ILE A 510 13.36 -11.71 -14.07
CA ILE A 510 13.23 -10.45 -13.34
C ILE A 510 12.80 -9.34 -14.30
N TYR A 511 11.69 -8.67 -13.99
CA TYR A 511 11.14 -7.56 -14.77
C TYR A 511 10.97 -6.29 -13.92
N THR A 512 10.59 -5.19 -14.59
CA THR A 512 10.39 -3.90 -13.94
C THR A 512 9.38 -3.00 -14.64
N PHE A 513 9.06 -1.87 -13.99
CA PHE A 513 8.09 -0.83 -14.35
C PHE A 513 8.67 0.57 -14.19
N GLY A 514 8.00 1.58 -14.74
CA GLY A 514 8.48 2.97 -14.73
C GLY A 514 9.59 3.25 -15.75
N GLY A 515 9.93 4.52 -15.89
CA GLY A 515 10.85 5.05 -16.88
C GLY A 515 10.17 5.37 -18.20
N LEU A 516 10.50 6.54 -18.77
CA LEU A 516 9.91 7.01 -20.01
C LEU A 516 10.05 5.98 -21.14
N GLY A 517 8.93 5.65 -21.80
CA GLY A 517 8.89 4.76 -22.96
C GLY A 517 8.78 3.27 -22.62
N ASN A 518 8.57 2.90 -21.35
CA ASN A 518 8.33 1.52 -20.95
C ASN A 518 6.86 1.09 -21.08
N PRO A 519 6.59 -0.24 -21.15
CA PRO A 519 5.28 -0.77 -21.55
C PRO A 519 4.13 -0.52 -20.57
N ASP A 520 4.42 -0.15 -19.32
CA ASP A 520 3.39 0.10 -18.31
C ASP A 520 2.67 1.43 -18.49
N GLY A 521 2.99 2.20 -19.54
CA GLY A 521 2.33 3.46 -19.84
C GLY A 521 2.72 4.59 -18.89
N SER A 522 3.87 4.44 -18.22
CA SER A 522 4.43 5.46 -17.34
C SER A 522 4.97 6.66 -18.10
#